data_AF-A0A0D3D8Z5-F1
#
_entry.id   AF-A0A0D3D8Z5-F1
#
_cell.length_a   1.000
_cell.length_b   1.000
_cell.length_c   1.000
_cell.angle_alpha   90.00
_cell.angle_beta   90.00
_cell.angle_gamma   90.00
#
_symmetry.space_group_name_H-M   'P 1'
#
loop_
_entity.id
_entity.type
_entity.pdbx_description
1 polymer ?
#
loop_
_entity_poly.entity_id
_entity_poly.type
_entity_poly.pdbx_seq_one_letter_code
_entity_poly.pdbx_strand_id
1 'polypeptide(L)'
;MYASDCRYRGYILLLVLFYSLVFDLASKIDISDDVRGNQTDSNWKRFLSNSNQHGKEYTSCISVGAEIPKLYLFCDESPKDIITKINFADYGNPISGCKDNRHGNCSAPAALRVVKKNCLGKLKCELKNSDEMFGPSHCKKDIKLTVEYTCTKS
;
A
#
# COMPACT_ATOMS: atom_id res chain seq x y z
N MET A 1 1.42 64.12 -3.84
CA MET A 1 1.35 62.72 -3.37
C MET A 1 1.23 61.79 -4.57
N TYR A 2 2.32 61.48 -5.30
CA TYR A 2 2.34 60.46 -6.37
C TYR A 2 3.80 60.08 -6.74
N ALA A 3 4.62 59.74 -5.75
CA ALA A 3 6.02 59.37 -5.99
C ALA A 3 6.44 58.01 -5.39
N SER A 4 5.51 57.29 -4.77
CA SER A 4 5.74 55.99 -4.12
C SER A 4 5.17 54.79 -4.89
N ASP A 5 4.24 55.00 -5.81
CA ASP A 5 3.53 53.91 -6.50
C ASP A 5 4.32 53.30 -7.69
N CYS A 6 5.13 54.12 -8.39
CA CYS A 6 5.98 53.63 -9.49
C CYS A 6 7.13 52.73 -9.00
N ARG A 7 7.64 52.92 -7.78
CA ARG A 7 8.75 52.11 -7.24
C ARG A 7 8.29 50.71 -6.82
N TYR A 8 7.09 50.59 -6.26
CA TYR A 8 6.55 49.31 -5.81
C TYR A 8 6.17 48.39 -6.99
N ARG A 9 5.56 48.95 -8.04
CA ARG A 9 5.29 48.21 -9.29
C ARG A 9 6.58 47.75 -9.99
N GLY A 10 7.62 48.58 -9.99
CA GLY A 10 8.93 48.18 -10.50
C GLY A 10 9.55 47.02 -9.73
N TYR A 11 9.45 47.04 -8.39
CA TYR A 11 9.96 45.97 -7.55
C TYR A 11 9.21 44.65 -7.75
N ILE A 12 7.88 44.68 -7.89
CA ILE A 12 7.08 43.49 -8.20
C ILE A 12 7.47 42.90 -9.57
N LEU A 13 7.64 43.74 -10.60
CA LEU A 13 8.05 43.26 -11.92
C LEU A 13 9.46 42.65 -11.89
N LEU A 14 10.40 43.24 -11.15
CA LEU A 14 11.74 42.68 -10.96
C LEU A 14 11.72 41.35 -10.20
N LEU A 15 10.90 41.23 -9.15
CA LEU A 15 10.74 39.97 -8.42
C LEU A 15 10.14 38.88 -9.31
N VAL A 16 9.10 39.18 -10.09
CA VAL A 16 8.47 38.21 -10.99
C VAL A 16 9.47 37.74 -12.06
N LEU A 17 10.24 38.65 -12.65
CA LEU A 17 11.29 38.27 -13.62
C LEU A 17 12.40 37.43 -12.97
N PHE A 18 12.81 37.76 -11.74
CA PHE A 18 13.79 36.98 -11.00
C PHE A 18 13.28 35.57 -10.67
N TYR A 19 12.02 35.44 -10.23
CA TYR A 19 11.41 34.14 -9.98
C TYR A 19 11.30 33.31 -11.27
N SER A 20 10.85 33.90 -12.39
CA SER A 20 10.79 33.17 -13.67
C SER A 20 12.16 32.67 -14.13
N LEU A 21 13.21 33.50 -13.99
CA LEU A 21 14.60 33.08 -14.28
C LEU A 21 15.09 31.96 -13.35
N VAL A 22 14.69 31.98 -12.06
CA VAL A 22 15.03 30.92 -11.09
C VAL A 22 14.27 29.62 -11.38
N PHE A 23 13.00 29.68 -11.78
CA PHE A 23 12.20 28.49 -12.14
C PHE A 23 12.71 27.79 -13.40
N ASP A 24 13.18 28.55 -14.40
CA ASP A 24 13.82 27.98 -15.60
C ASP A 24 15.18 27.31 -15.28
N LEU A 25 15.94 27.84 -14.31
CA LEU A 25 17.19 27.22 -13.85
C LEU A 25 16.96 25.95 -13.01
N ALA A 26 15.90 25.92 -12.19
CA ALA A 26 15.59 24.75 -11.36
C ALA A 26 15.15 23.52 -12.17
N SER A 27 14.70 23.73 -13.41
CA SER A 27 14.22 22.66 -14.29
C SER A 27 15.33 21.93 -15.08
N LYS A 28 16.61 22.25 -14.86
CA LYS A 28 17.73 21.68 -15.63
C LYS A 28 18.96 21.28 -14.83
N ILE A 29 18.76 20.73 -13.63
CA ILE A 29 19.82 20.03 -12.90
C ILE A 29 19.52 18.52 -12.99
N ASP A 30 19.93 17.91 -14.10
CA ASP A 30 20.22 16.47 -14.15
C ASP A 30 21.68 16.31 -13.67
N ILE A 31 21.87 16.01 -12.39
CA ILE A 31 23.17 15.57 -11.85
C ILE A 31 23.15 14.04 -11.87
N SER A 32 23.78 13.50 -12.90
CA SER A 32 24.25 12.12 -12.93
C SER A 32 25.60 12.07 -12.21
N ASP A 33 25.62 11.52 -10.99
CA ASP A 33 26.85 11.09 -10.33
C ASP A 33 26.69 9.66 -9.79
N ASP A 34 27.50 8.76 -10.33
CA ASP A 34 27.69 7.38 -9.88
C ASP A 34 28.60 7.37 -8.63
N VAL A 35 28.09 6.93 -7.47
CA VAL A 35 28.92 6.47 -6.34
C VAL A 35 28.27 5.29 -5.61
N ARG A 36 29.09 4.25 -5.44
CA ARG A 36 28.86 2.96 -4.78
C ARG A 36 28.86 3.05 -3.24
N GLY A 37 27.81 2.51 -2.60
CA GLY A 37 27.71 2.08 -1.18
C GLY A 37 27.29 3.19 -0.19
N ASN A 38 26.40 3.03 0.80
CA ASN A 38 26.08 1.89 1.66
C ASN A 38 24.64 1.98 2.24
N GLN A 39 24.24 0.87 2.85
CA GLN A 39 22.92 0.41 3.29
C GLN A 39 22.18 1.30 4.32
N THR A 40 20.99 1.78 3.97
CA THR A 40 19.78 1.76 4.79
C THR A 40 18.56 2.02 3.90
N ASP A 41 17.45 1.37 4.23
CA ASP A 41 16.15 1.43 3.54
C ASP A 41 15.98 0.61 2.24
N SER A 42 16.01 -0.70 2.41
CA SER A 42 15.55 -1.67 1.41
C SER A 42 14.01 -1.82 1.33
N ASN A 43 13.23 -0.92 1.94
CA ASN A 43 11.76 -0.98 1.86
C ASN A 43 11.15 -0.02 0.82
N TRP A 44 11.75 1.15 0.58
CA TRP A 44 11.14 2.13 -0.33
C TRP A 44 11.35 1.83 -1.83
N LYS A 45 12.42 1.12 -2.20
CA LYS A 45 12.81 0.94 -3.62
C LYS A 45 12.00 -0.10 -4.40
N ARG A 46 11.17 -0.92 -3.74
CA ARG A 46 10.26 -1.85 -4.44
C ARG A 46 8.96 -1.18 -4.91
N PHE A 47 8.64 0.00 -4.40
CA PHE A 47 7.42 0.74 -4.74
C PHE A 47 7.56 1.69 -5.94
N LEU A 48 8.78 2.03 -6.38
CA LEU A 48 8.99 3.03 -7.43
C LEU A 48 9.78 2.52 -8.65
N SER A 49 9.62 1.25 -9.03
CA SER A 49 10.15 0.74 -10.30
C SER A 49 9.07 0.07 -11.15
N ASN A 50 8.18 0.87 -11.75
CA ASN A 50 7.95 0.88 -13.20
C ASN A 50 6.85 1.90 -13.60
N SER A 51 7.21 2.73 -14.59
CA SER A 51 6.42 3.80 -15.22
C SER A 51 5.14 3.32 -15.90
N ASN A 52 4.20 4.26 -16.08
CA ASN A 52 2.99 4.21 -16.92
C ASN A 52 1.95 3.12 -16.59
N GLN A 53 1.08 3.32 -15.60
CA GLN A 53 -0.23 2.66 -15.65
C GLN A 53 -1.34 3.56 -15.08
N HIS A 54 -2.21 3.96 -16.00
CA HIS A 54 -3.56 4.38 -15.75
C HIS A 54 -4.31 3.19 -15.09
N GLY A 55 -4.67 3.26 -13.80
CA GLY A 55 -5.47 2.20 -13.13
C GLY A 55 -4.67 1.05 -12.50
N LYS A 56 -3.70 1.35 -11.64
CA LYS A 56 -2.78 0.37 -11.05
C LYS A 56 -3.47 -0.62 -10.10
N GLU A 57 -3.28 -1.90 -10.40
CA GLU A 57 -3.49 -3.02 -9.49
C GLU A 57 -2.37 -3.05 -8.44
N TYR A 58 -2.72 -3.23 -7.16
CA TYR A 58 -1.72 -3.36 -6.08
C TYR A 58 -2.11 -4.45 -5.07
N THR A 59 -1.10 -5.12 -4.51
CA THR A 59 -1.29 -6.23 -3.57
C THR A 59 -0.97 -5.78 -2.16
N SER A 60 -1.85 -6.14 -1.22
CA SER A 60 -1.69 -5.92 0.21
C SER A 60 -1.74 -7.26 0.95
N CYS A 61 -1.06 -7.33 2.10
CA CYS A 61 -1.10 -8.50 2.95
C CYS A 61 -1.17 -8.11 4.42
N ILE A 62 -1.95 -8.86 5.17
CA ILE A 62 -2.09 -8.71 6.62
C ILE A 62 -2.04 -10.08 7.29
N SER A 63 -1.40 -10.12 8.46
CA SER A 63 -1.30 -11.32 9.29
C SER A 63 -1.49 -10.95 10.75
N VAL A 64 -2.51 -11.50 11.40
CA VAL A 64 -2.85 -11.21 12.80
C VAL A 64 -2.90 -12.50 13.62
N GLY A 65 -2.52 -12.44 14.90
CA GLY A 65 -2.66 -13.57 15.83
C GLY A 65 -4.09 -13.72 16.35
N ALA A 66 -4.37 -14.84 17.01
CA ALA A 66 -5.67 -15.17 17.59
C ALA A 66 -6.17 -14.18 18.65
N GLU A 67 -5.27 -13.40 19.25
CA GLU A 67 -5.59 -12.33 20.20
C GLU A 67 -6.34 -11.15 19.56
N ILE A 68 -6.25 -11.00 18.24
CA ILE A 68 -6.96 -9.95 17.49
C ILE A 68 -8.31 -10.51 17.02
N PRO A 69 -9.45 -10.09 17.58
CA PRO A 69 -10.74 -10.76 17.34
C PRO A 69 -11.33 -10.51 15.96
N LYS A 70 -10.89 -9.46 15.26
CA LYS A 70 -11.41 -9.03 13.97
C LYS A 70 -10.29 -8.58 13.06
N LEU A 71 -10.36 -8.99 11.79
CA LEU A 71 -9.48 -8.56 10.73
C LEU A 71 -10.23 -7.65 9.76
N TYR A 72 -9.63 -6.52 9.42
CA TYR A 72 -10.14 -5.60 8.42
C TYR A 72 -9.24 -5.60 7.19
N LEU A 73 -9.82 -5.83 6.02
CA LEU A 73 -9.17 -5.61 4.72
C LEU A 73 -9.74 -4.34 4.12
N PHE A 74 -8.90 -3.50 3.54
CA PHE A 74 -9.33 -2.28 2.86
C PHE A 74 -8.39 -1.91 1.71
N CYS A 75 -8.95 -1.25 0.70
CA CYS A 75 -8.21 -0.56 -0.35
C CYS A 75 -8.25 0.96 -0.05
N ASP A 76 -7.10 1.62 -0.10
CA ASP A 76 -6.87 2.99 0.36
C ASP A 76 -6.17 3.89 -0.66
N GLU A 77 -5.63 3.35 -1.76
CA GLU A 77 -5.00 4.18 -2.79
C GLU A 77 -6.00 5.07 -3.55
N SER A 78 -7.25 4.60 -3.72
CA SER A 78 -8.33 5.35 -4.38
C SER A 78 -9.71 5.02 -3.81
N PRO A 79 -10.65 6.00 -3.76
CA PRO A 79 -12.04 5.74 -3.36
C PRO A 79 -12.80 4.74 -4.25
N LYS A 80 -12.28 4.46 -5.44
CA LYS A 80 -12.87 3.51 -6.40
C LYS A 80 -12.22 2.12 -6.35
N ASP A 81 -11.17 1.95 -5.56
CA ASP A 81 -10.50 0.66 -5.47
C ASP A 81 -11.34 -0.32 -4.68
N ILE A 82 -11.44 -1.54 -5.19
CA ILE A 82 -12.11 -2.64 -4.50
C ILE A 82 -11.21 -3.86 -4.52
N ILE A 83 -11.45 -4.75 -3.56
CA ILE A 83 -10.76 -6.04 -3.49
C ILE A 83 -11.23 -6.90 -4.67
N THR A 84 -10.38 -7.10 -5.67
CA THR A 84 -10.70 -7.87 -6.87
C THR A 84 -10.12 -9.26 -6.87
N LYS A 85 -9.09 -9.53 -6.07
CA LYS A 85 -8.54 -10.88 -5.88
C LYS A 85 -8.20 -11.14 -4.43
N ILE A 86 -8.37 -12.39 -4.01
CA ILE A 86 -7.76 -12.95 -2.78
C ILE A 86 -6.74 -13.97 -3.26
N ASN A 87 -5.46 -13.61 -3.15
CA ASN A 87 -4.35 -14.40 -3.66
C ASN A 87 -4.01 -15.54 -2.71
N PHE A 88 -4.13 -15.28 -1.40
CA PHE A 88 -3.87 -16.25 -0.36
C PHE A 88 -4.74 -15.97 0.86
N ALA A 89 -5.17 -17.02 1.55
CA ALA A 89 -5.70 -16.91 2.90
C ALA A 89 -5.44 -18.20 3.69
N ASP A 90 -5.01 -18.04 4.93
CA ASP A 90 -4.73 -19.12 5.86
C ASP A 90 -5.20 -18.74 7.26
N TYR A 91 -5.89 -19.67 7.92
CA TYR A 91 -6.21 -19.58 9.34
C TYR A 91 -5.58 -20.80 10.03
N GLY A 92 -4.40 -20.61 10.60
CA GLY A 92 -3.50 -21.70 10.97
C GLY A 92 -2.14 -21.22 11.42
N ASN A 93 -1.07 -21.92 11.01
CA ASN A 93 0.30 -21.59 11.37
C ASN A 93 1.22 -21.36 10.14
N PRO A 94 0.98 -20.32 9.33
CA PRO A 94 1.72 -20.10 8.09
C PRO A 94 3.21 -19.87 8.35
N ILE A 95 4.07 -20.48 7.51
CA ILE A 95 5.52 -20.59 7.74
C ILE A 95 6.23 -19.22 7.77
N SER A 96 5.62 -18.20 7.17
CA SER A 96 6.28 -16.91 6.91
C SER A 96 5.30 -15.71 6.83
N GLY A 97 4.02 -15.91 7.15
CA GLY A 97 2.98 -14.87 7.02
C GLY A 97 3.03 -14.18 5.66
N CYS A 98 3.06 -12.84 5.66
CA CYS A 98 3.08 -12.00 4.45
C CYS A 98 4.40 -11.98 3.66
N LYS A 99 5.44 -12.71 4.10
CA LYS A 99 6.72 -12.72 3.38
C LYS A 99 6.76 -13.75 2.27
N ASP A 100 6.18 -14.93 2.49
CA ASP A 100 6.26 -16.07 1.57
C ASP A 100 5.04 -16.96 1.76
N ASN A 101 3.85 -16.40 1.48
CA ASN A 101 2.51 -16.94 1.72
C ASN A 101 2.39 -18.46 1.48
N ARG A 102 2.66 -19.23 2.52
CA ARG A 102 2.66 -20.70 2.49
C ARG A 102 1.96 -21.21 3.73
N HIS A 103 1.05 -22.15 3.51
CA HIS A 103 0.40 -22.90 4.57
C HIS A 103 1.47 -23.59 5.44
N GLY A 104 1.18 -23.69 6.74
CA GLY A 104 1.96 -24.49 7.66
C GLY A 104 1.47 -25.93 7.74
N ASN A 105 1.72 -26.55 8.88
CA ASN A 105 1.34 -27.94 9.16
C ASN A 105 -0.11 -28.08 9.64
N CYS A 106 -0.77 -26.99 10.01
CA CYS A 106 -2.17 -26.96 10.41
C CYS A 106 -2.83 -25.70 9.83
N SER A 107 -4.05 -25.85 9.35
CA SER A 107 -4.81 -24.81 8.66
C SER A 107 -6.27 -25.19 8.57
N ALA A 108 -7.16 -24.20 8.62
CA ALA A 108 -8.57 -24.37 8.30
C ALA A 108 -8.78 -24.36 6.78
N PRO A 109 -9.19 -25.49 6.14
CA PRO A 109 -9.27 -25.59 4.68
C PRO A 109 -10.26 -24.63 4.02
N ALA A 110 -11.23 -24.11 4.78
CA ALA A 110 -12.25 -23.20 4.26
C ALA A 110 -11.80 -21.74 4.22
N ALA A 111 -10.63 -21.39 4.78
CA ALA A 111 -10.18 -20.00 4.93
C ALA A 111 -10.27 -19.21 3.61
N LEU A 112 -9.62 -19.68 2.55
CA LEU A 112 -9.63 -19.01 1.23
C LEU A 112 -11.04 -18.82 0.66
N ARG A 113 -11.91 -19.84 0.77
CA ARG A 113 -13.28 -19.78 0.28
C ARG A 113 -14.11 -18.75 1.05
N VAL A 114 -13.97 -18.72 2.37
CA VAL A 114 -14.68 -17.80 3.26
C VAL A 114 -14.24 -16.36 3.00
N VAL A 115 -12.93 -16.10 2.90
CA VAL A 115 -12.41 -14.76 2.61
C VAL A 115 -12.88 -14.27 1.25
N LYS A 116 -12.77 -15.10 0.19
CA LYS A 116 -13.27 -14.76 -1.16
C LYS A 116 -14.75 -14.36 -1.14
N LYS A 117 -15.58 -15.19 -0.50
CA LYS A 117 -17.03 -14.95 -0.41
C LYS A 117 -17.36 -13.64 0.30
N ASN A 118 -16.61 -13.27 1.34
CA ASN A 118 -16.93 -12.12 2.16
C ASN A 118 -16.34 -10.81 1.64
N CYS A 119 -15.21 -10.85 0.92
CA CYS A 119 -14.41 -9.65 0.66
C CYS A 119 -14.34 -9.22 -0.82
N LEU A 120 -14.49 -10.13 -1.78
CA LEU A 120 -14.44 -9.75 -3.19
C LEU A 120 -15.54 -8.75 -3.54
N GLY A 121 -15.18 -7.77 -4.37
CA GLY A 121 -16.11 -6.73 -4.82
C GLY A 121 -16.31 -5.57 -3.83
N LYS A 122 -15.59 -5.55 -2.71
CA LYS A 122 -15.77 -4.55 -1.65
C LYS A 122 -14.53 -3.66 -1.49
N LEU A 123 -14.74 -2.38 -1.21
CA LEU A 123 -13.69 -1.46 -0.76
C LEU A 123 -13.11 -1.89 0.60
N LYS A 124 -13.98 -2.35 1.50
CA LYS A 124 -13.65 -2.79 2.86
C LYS A 124 -14.37 -4.09 3.21
N CYS A 125 -13.66 -4.97 3.90
CA CYS A 125 -14.17 -6.24 4.40
C CYS A 125 -13.81 -6.41 5.89
N GLU A 126 -14.72 -7.00 6.67
CA GLU A 126 -14.48 -7.38 8.06
C GLU A 126 -14.66 -8.90 8.18
N LEU A 127 -13.71 -9.54 8.87
CA LEU A 127 -13.72 -10.97 9.15
C LEU A 127 -13.55 -11.16 10.66
N LYS A 128 -14.35 -12.04 11.28
CA LYS A 128 -14.10 -12.52 12.64
C LYS A 128 -12.93 -13.50 12.61
N ASN A 129 -11.96 -13.31 13.50
CA ASN A 129 -10.79 -14.17 13.61
C ASN A 129 -11.10 -15.38 14.52
N SER A 130 -11.90 -16.33 14.02
CA SER A 130 -12.40 -17.44 14.84
C SER A 130 -12.66 -18.73 14.07
N ASP A 131 -12.63 -19.85 14.80
CA ASP A 131 -13.04 -21.17 14.31
C ASP A 131 -14.49 -21.19 13.79
N GLU A 132 -15.40 -20.38 14.36
CA GLU A 132 -16.78 -20.25 13.88
C GLU A 132 -16.83 -19.77 12.43
N MET A 133 -15.92 -18.86 12.06
CA MET A 133 -15.89 -18.27 10.73
C MET A 133 -15.19 -19.16 9.71
N PHE A 134 -14.05 -19.76 10.08
CA PHE A 134 -13.18 -20.47 9.16
C PHE A 134 -13.22 -22.00 9.27
N GLY A 135 -13.82 -22.52 10.34
CA GLY A 135 -13.64 -23.89 10.79
C GLY A 135 -12.38 -24.06 11.66
N PRO A 136 -12.24 -25.22 12.33
CA PRO A 136 -11.09 -25.47 13.20
C PRO A 136 -9.79 -25.52 12.39
N SER A 137 -8.77 -24.79 12.86
CA SER A 137 -7.43 -24.82 12.25
C SER A 137 -6.65 -26.10 12.57
N HIS A 138 -7.06 -26.85 13.61
CA HIS A 138 -6.34 -27.99 14.19
C HIS A 138 -4.92 -27.66 14.71
N CYS A 139 -4.61 -26.37 14.89
CA CYS A 139 -3.36 -25.93 15.50
C CYS A 139 -3.45 -25.95 17.02
N LYS A 140 -2.35 -26.31 17.69
CA LYS A 140 -2.27 -26.33 19.16
C LYS A 140 -1.94 -24.97 19.78
N LYS A 141 -1.26 -24.12 19.02
CA LYS A 141 -0.79 -22.78 19.43
C LYS A 141 -0.46 -21.94 18.19
N ASP A 142 -0.17 -20.66 18.42
CA ASP A 142 0.34 -19.73 17.41
C ASP A 142 -0.57 -19.59 16.18
N ILE A 143 -1.90 -19.67 16.40
CA ILE A 143 -2.91 -19.51 15.35
C ILE A 143 -2.87 -18.07 14.84
N LYS A 144 -2.79 -17.93 13.52
CA LYS A 144 -2.80 -16.66 12.81
C LYS A 144 -3.81 -16.70 11.67
N LEU A 145 -4.42 -15.56 11.39
CA LEU A 145 -5.15 -15.30 10.16
C LEU A 145 -4.27 -14.45 9.25
N THR A 146 -3.85 -15.02 8.13
CA THR A 146 -3.08 -14.33 7.10
C THR A 146 -3.91 -14.23 5.84
N VAL A 147 -3.99 -13.03 5.25
CA VAL A 147 -4.70 -12.78 3.99
C VAL A 147 -3.83 -11.90 3.10
N GLU A 148 -3.59 -12.37 1.87
CA GLU A 148 -3.05 -11.55 0.78
C GLU A 148 -4.15 -11.29 -0.25
N TYR A 149 -4.34 -10.04 -0.60
CA TYR A 149 -5.40 -9.59 -1.48
C TYR A 149 -4.92 -8.48 -2.41
N THR A 150 -5.67 -8.30 -3.49
CA THR A 150 -5.34 -7.32 -4.52
C THR A 150 -6.49 -6.36 -4.72
N CYS A 151 -6.13 -5.08 -4.81
CA CYS A 151 -7.01 -3.95 -5.03
C CYS A 151 -6.83 -3.43 -6.45
N THR A 152 -7.94 -3.12 -7.12
CA THR A 152 -7.97 -2.43 -8.41
C THR A 152 -9.15 -1.49 -8.47
N LYS A 153 -9.05 -0.45 -9.31
CA LYS A 153 -10.21 0.40 -9.65
C LYS A 153 -11.31 -0.43 -10.30
N SER A 154 -12.55 -0.21 -9.85
CA SER A 154 -13.76 -0.74 -10.48
C SER A 154 -14.39 0.21 -11.48
#